data_AF-A0A934J517-F1
#
_entry.id   AF-A0A934J517-F1
#
_cell.length_a   1.000
_cell.length_b   1.000
_cell.length_c   1.000
_cell.angle_alpha   90.00
_cell.angle_beta   90.00
_cell.angle_gamma   90.00
#
_symmetry.space_group_name_H-M   'P 1'
#
loop_
_entity.id
_entity.type
_entity.pdbx_description
1 polymer ?
#
loop_
_entity_poly.entity_id
_entity_poly.type
_entity_poly.pdbx_seq_one_letter_code
_entity_poly.pdbx_strand_id
1 'polypeptide(L)'
;MNQAKQVELYDKVIYYKGRVWTIYGLTGNHDGVFVYQGLKPYETFQYDSYSSKRNVCYIDIDEVLECIIEGNQIEECVKNEKIAQSKKLNKKMAVEFFAEFTGHARTKINSEIKESGNGFEVVLGMVRYNLWKLDGRLHLNHNIHAHTTGTVFDFVTWKHDSLYREAQQKEFKREIIDEYKYNHNCSCDE
;
A
#
# COMPACT_ATOMS: atom_id res chain seq x y z
N MET A 1 11.65 -28.08 13.53
CA MET A 1 10.83 -27.16 14.36
C MET A 1 9.53 -27.85 14.74
N ASN A 2 9.14 -27.82 16.01
CA ASN A 2 7.94 -28.51 16.52
C ASN A 2 6.65 -27.86 15.99
N GLN A 3 5.68 -28.67 15.54
CA GLN A 3 4.33 -28.23 15.11
C GLN A 3 3.61 -27.34 16.14
N ALA A 4 3.89 -27.50 17.44
CA ALA A 4 3.34 -26.65 18.49
C ALA A 4 3.77 -25.17 18.38
N LYS A 5 5.01 -24.89 17.94
CA LYS A 5 5.48 -23.51 17.70
C LYS A 5 4.86 -22.88 16.45
N GLN A 6 4.34 -23.70 15.53
CA GLN A 6 3.80 -23.24 14.24
C GLN A 6 2.32 -22.79 14.37
N VAL A 7 1.53 -23.46 15.21
CA VAL A 7 0.16 -22.99 15.57
C VAL A 7 0.21 -21.65 16.33
N GLU A 8 1.31 -21.40 17.04
CA GLU A 8 1.52 -20.20 17.88
C GLU A 8 1.73 -18.89 17.08
N LEU A 9 2.03 -18.98 15.77
CA LEU A 9 2.30 -17.81 14.94
C LEU A 9 1.06 -17.20 14.29
N TYR A 10 -0.04 -17.94 14.18
CA TYR A 10 -1.29 -17.36 13.66
C TYR A 10 -1.76 -16.20 14.54
N ASP A 11 -2.29 -15.16 13.91
CA ASP A 11 -2.80 -13.95 14.53
C ASP A 11 -1.74 -13.13 15.32
N LYS A 12 -0.47 -13.55 15.33
CA LYS A 12 0.62 -12.73 15.84
C LYS A 12 0.75 -11.47 14.99
N VAL A 13 1.06 -10.39 15.67
CA VAL A 13 1.26 -9.08 15.08
C VAL A 13 2.76 -8.85 14.92
N ILE A 14 3.16 -8.37 13.76
CA ILE A 14 4.55 -8.02 13.47
C ILE A 14 4.65 -6.55 13.07
N TYR A 15 5.77 -5.92 13.38
CA TYR A 15 6.14 -4.62 12.82
C TYR A 15 7.23 -4.81 11.77
N TYR A 16 6.84 -4.71 10.49
CA TYR A 16 7.72 -4.99 9.37
C TYR A 16 7.67 -3.86 8.35
N LYS A 17 8.86 -3.38 7.95
CA LYS A 17 9.02 -2.27 6.96
C LYS A 17 8.19 -1.02 7.29
N GLY A 18 8.10 -0.67 8.58
CA GLY A 18 7.39 0.53 9.03
C GLY A 18 5.86 0.40 9.03
N ARG A 19 5.37 -0.84 8.98
CA ARG A 19 3.95 -1.18 9.03
C ARG A 19 3.67 -2.31 10.02
N VAL A 20 2.50 -2.27 10.64
CA VAL A 20 1.93 -3.34 11.43
C VAL A 20 1.27 -4.33 10.48
N TRP A 21 1.52 -5.61 10.70
CA TRP A 21 0.92 -6.71 9.93
C TRP A 21 0.43 -7.80 10.87
N THR A 22 -0.58 -8.54 10.45
CA THR A 22 -1.03 -9.75 11.17
C THR A 22 -0.78 -10.99 10.33
N ILE A 23 -0.16 -12.00 10.94
CA ILE A 23 0.09 -13.30 10.33
C ILE A 23 -1.23 -14.07 10.22
N TYR A 24 -1.54 -14.58 9.03
CA TYR A 24 -2.78 -15.32 8.80
C TYR A 24 -2.58 -16.65 8.06
N GLY A 25 -1.36 -16.97 7.65
CA GLY A 25 -1.05 -18.21 6.93
C GLY A 25 0.42 -18.56 7.02
N LEU A 26 0.71 -19.85 6.89
CA LEU A 26 2.06 -20.41 6.82
C LEU A 26 2.20 -21.17 5.50
N THR A 27 3.40 -21.18 4.94
CA THR A 27 3.69 -22.06 3.80
C THR A 27 3.66 -23.53 4.24
N GLY A 28 3.34 -24.44 3.30
CA GLY A 28 3.23 -25.87 3.59
C GLY A 28 4.56 -26.52 4.01
N ASN A 29 5.68 -25.92 3.61
CA ASN A 29 7.04 -26.28 4.02
C ASN A 29 7.56 -25.44 5.20
N HIS A 30 6.76 -24.48 5.71
CA HIS A 30 7.03 -23.66 6.88
C HIS A 30 8.30 -22.81 6.82
N ASP A 31 8.73 -22.42 5.62
CA ASP A 31 9.84 -21.48 5.39
C ASP A 31 9.42 -20.02 5.52
N GLY A 32 8.13 -19.73 5.51
CA GLY A 32 7.64 -18.36 5.72
C GLY A 32 6.15 -18.26 5.99
N VAL A 33 5.70 -17.03 6.10
CA VAL A 33 4.35 -16.69 6.53
C VAL A 33 3.71 -15.71 5.55
N PHE A 34 2.39 -15.79 5.45
CA PHE A 34 1.57 -14.79 4.78
C PHE A 34 1.01 -13.84 5.83
N VAL A 35 1.24 -12.54 5.59
CA VAL A 35 0.77 -11.47 6.47
C VAL A 35 -0.16 -10.53 5.74
N TYR A 36 -1.12 -9.96 6.47
CA TYR A 36 -2.01 -8.91 6.02
C TYR A 36 -1.62 -7.58 6.69
N GLN A 37 -1.61 -6.48 5.93
CA GLN A 37 -1.27 -5.16 6.46
C GLN A 37 -2.38 -4.63 7.38
N GLY A 38 -2.03 -4.35 8.63
CA GLY A 38 -2.93 -3.90 9.69
C GLY A 38 -3.23 -4.99 10.70
N LEU A 39 -3.97 -4.62 11.74
CA LEU A 39 -4.46 -5.55 12.74
C LEU A 39 -5.65 -6.33 12.18
N LYS A 40 -5.68 -7.65 12.38
CA LYS A 40 -6.85 -8.49 12.04
C LYS A 40 -8.10 -7.89 12.69
N PRO A 41 -9.19 -7.62 11.94
CA PRO A 41 -10.32 -6.91 12.50
C PRO A 41 -11.01 -7.67 13.64
N TYR A 42 -11.29 -8.97 13.52
CA TYR A 42 -12.00 -9.76 14.56
C TYR A 42 -11.73 -11.27 14.40
N GLU A 43 -12.09 -12.10 15.39
CA GLU A 43 -11.93 -13.57 15.40
C GLU A 43 -12.52 -14.28 14.16
N THR A 44 -13.54 -13.69 13.51
CA THR A 44 -14.27 -14.25 12.38
C THR A 44 -13.70 -13.94 10.99
N PHE A 45 -12.57 -13.22 10.91
CA PHE A 45 -11.95 -12.90 9.63
C PHE A 45 -11.47 -14.17 8.90
N GLN A 46 -12.12 -14.49 7.78
CA GLN A 46 -11.69 -15.53 6.85
C GLN A 46 -11.08 -14.90 5.59
N TYR A 47 -9.89 -15.39 5.22
CA TYR A 47 -9.25 -15.04 3.96
C TYR A 47 -9.97 -15.75 2.81
N ASP A 48 -10.45 -14.97 1.84
CA ASP A 48 -10.99 -15.49 0.58
C ASP A 48 -9.88 -15.42 -0.48
N SER A 49 -9.33 -16.60 -0.81
CA SER A 49 -8.25 -16.82 -1.77
C SER A 49 -8.60 -16.44 -3.20
N TYR A 50 -9.88 -16.22 -3.51
CA TYR A 50 -10.31 -15.76 -4.83
C TYR A 50 -10.13 -14.25 -5.05
N SER A 51 -9.74 -13.51 -4.00
CA SER A 51 -9.42 -12.08 -4.12
C SER A 51 -7.89 -11.86 -4.11
N SER A 52 -7.30 -11.72 -5.29
CA SER A 52 -5.90 -11.28 -5.52
C SER A 52 -5.61 -9.84 -5.06
N LYS A 53 -6.45 -9.30 -4.17
CA LYS A 53 -6.70 -7.86 -4.00
C LYS A 53 -6.18 -7.29 -2.68
N ARG A 54 -5.63 -8.11 -1.79
CA ARG A 54 -5.33 -7.69 -0.40
C ARG A 54 -3.86 -7.28 -0.26
N ASN A 55 -3.59 -6.30 0.62
CA ASN A 55 -2.25 -5.89 1.08
C ASN A 55 -1.60 -7.05 1.86
N VAL A 56 -1.23 -8.07 1.13
CA VAL A 56 -0.66 -9.32 1.62
C VAL A 56 0.80 -9.36 1.22
N CYS A 57 1.63 -9.89 2.10
CA CYS A 57 3.03 -10.13 1.83
C CYS A 57 3.43 -11.52 2.30
N TYR A 58 4.30 -12.17 1.53
CA TYR A 58 5.11 -13.28 2.04
C TYR A 58 6.33 -12.70 2.77
N ILE A 59 6.66 -13.27 3.93
CA ILE A 59 7.87 -12.93 4.68
C ILE A 59 8.51 -14.23 5.17
N ASP A 60 9.82 -14.36 5.01
CA ASP A 60 10.58 -15.51 5.51
C ASP A 60 10.49 -15.65 7.02
N ILE A 61 10.47 -16.90 7.49
CA ILE A 61 10.18 -17.22 8.89
C ILE A 61 11.21 -16.60 9.85
N ASP A 62 12.48 -16.53 9.44
CA ASP A 62 13.55 -15.96 10.25
C ASP A 62 13.35 -14.45 10.44
N GLU A 63 12.95 -13.72 9.38
CA GLU A 63 12.61 -12.29 9.48
C GLU A 63 11.37 -12.05 10.36
N VAL A 64 10.38 -12.94 10.27
CA VAL A 64 9.13 -12.83 11.03
C VAL A 64 9.39 -12.92 12.53
N LEU A 65 10.19 -13.90 12.96
CA LEU A 65 10.44 -14.15 14.38
C LEU A 65 11.12 -12.98 15.08
N GLU A 66 11.89 -12.16 14.36
CA GLU A 66 12.53 -10.94 14.88
C GLU A 66 11.59 -9.73 14.93
N CYS A 67 10.47 -9.79 14.21
CA CYS A 67 9.56 -8.65 14.04
C CYS A 67 8.27 -8.75 14.87
N ILE A 68 8.06 -9.82 15.64
CA ILE A 68 6.86 -10.01 16.47
C ILE A 68 6.81 -8.95 17.57
N ILE A 69 5.64 -8.30 17.69
CA ILE A 69 5.35 -7.26 18.67
C ILE A 69 4.11 -7.64 19.48
N GLU A 70 4.08 -7.23 20.76
CA GLU A 70 2.99 -7.58 21.66
C GLU A 70 2.56 -6.39 22.54
N GLY A 71 1.30 -6.42 22.99
CA GLY A 71 0.74 -5.45 23.93
C GLY A 71 0.98 -3.99 23.54
N ASN A 72 1.58 -3.22 24.45
CA ASN A 72 1.80 -1.78 24.29
C ASN A 72 2.68 -1.41 23.08
N GLN A 73 3.51 -2.34 22.59
CA GLN A 73 4.35 -2.11 21.40
C GLN A 73 3.50 -1.94 20.14
N ILE A 74 2.35 -2.61 20.07
CA ILE A 74 1.44 -2.52 18.93
C ILE A 74 0.90 -1.09 18.82
N GLU A 75 0.44 -0.52 19.93
CA GLU A 75 -0.12 0.84 19.96
C GLU A 75 0.94 1.88 19.56
N GLU A 76 2.17 1.73 20.05
CA GLU A 76 3.29 2.59 19.67
C GLU A 76 3.60 2.48 18.17
N CYS A 77 3.64 1.26 17.63
CA CYS A 77 3.87 1.03 16.21
C CYS A 77 2.75 1.65 15.34
N VAL A 78 1.48 1.47 15.71
CA VAL A 78 0.34 2.11 15.02
C VAL A 78 0.43 3.64 15.09
N LYS A 79 0.86 4.20 16.22
CA LYS A 79 1.10 5.65 16.33
C LYS A 79 2.22 6.09 15.39
N ASN A 80 3.32 5.33 15.33
CA ASN A 80 4.44 5.59 14.43
C ASN A 80 4.04 5.49 12.95
N GLU A 81 3.15 4.56 12.58
CA GLU A 81 2.58 4.50 11.23
C GLU A 81 1.83 5.79 10.87
N LYS A 82 0.95 6.27 11.76
CA LYS A 82 0.19 7.51 11.56
C LYS A 82 1.12 8.72 11.40
N ILE A 83 2.18 8.80 12.22
CA ILE A 83 3.20 9.84 12.10
C ILE A 83 3.94 9.73 10.77
N ALA A 84 4.31 8.51 10.34
CA ALA A 84 4.98 8.31 9.07
C ALA A 84 4.07 8.66 7.88
N GLN A 85 2.78 8.33 7.95
CA GLN A 85 1.78 8.69 6.95
C GLN A 85 1.48 10.18 6.90
N SER A 86 1.61 10.92 8.01
CA SER A 86 1.36 12.37 8.04
C SER A 86 2.50 13.19 7.44
N LYS A 87 3.71 12.64 7.34
CA LYS A 87 4.86 13.33 6.72
C LYS A 87 4.53 13.78 5.30
N LYS A 88 5.00 14.97 4.94
CA LYS A 88 4.90 15.51 3.58
C LYS A 88 5.88 14.79 2.66
N LEU A 89 5.48 14.55 1.42
CA LEU A 89 6.40 14.14 0.37
C LEU A 89 7.37 15.30 0.11
N ASN A 90 8.66 15.04 0.26
CA ASN A 90 9.72 16.01 -0.01
C ASN A 90 10.58 15.55 -1.18
N LYS A 91 11.42 16.45 -1.70
CA LYS A 91 12.27 16.19 -2.87
C LYS A 91 13.16 14.97 -2.69
N LYS A 92 13.78 14.80 -1.52
CA LYS A 92 14.66 13.65 -1.24
C LYS A 92 13.90 12.33 -1.37
N MET A 93 12.72 12.24 -0.76
CA MET A 93 11.88 11.05 -0.83
C MET A 93 11.37 10.78 -2.25
N ALA A 94 11.00 11.82 -2.99
CA ALA A 94 10.57 11.68 -4.39
C ALA A 94 11.73 11.18 -5.28
N VAL A 95 12.94 11.69 -5.08
CA VAL A 95 14.15 11.22 -5.79
C VAL A 95 14.43 9.75 -5.49
N GLU A 96 14.37 9.35 -4.22
CA GLU A 96 14.59 7.95 -3.83
C GLU A 96 13.52 7.04 -4.42
N PHE A 97 12.24 7.43 -4.35
CA PHE A 97 11.13 6.68 -4.94
C PHE A 97 11.30 6.51 -6.46
N PHE A 98 11.57 7.59 -7.20
CA PHE A 98 11.75 7.50 -8.65
C PHE A 98 12.98 6.68 -9.05
N ALA A 99 14.07 6.77 -8.31
CA ALA A 99 15.26 5.96 -8.57
C ALA A 99 14.96 4.47 -8.40
N GLU A 100 14.29 4.10 -7.30
CA GLU A 100 13.84 2.73 -7.05
C GLU A 100 12.87 2.24 -8.14
N PHE A 101 11.86 3.06 -8.46
CA PHE A 101 10.80 2.70 -9.41
C PHE A 101 11.30 2.56 -10.85
N THR A 102 12.23 3.41 -11.28
CA THR A 102 12.68 3.47 -12.68
C THR A 102 14.03 2.79 -12.93
N GLY A 103 14.74 2.38 -11.88
CA GLY A 103 16.10 1.82 -11.96
C GLY A 103 17.19 2.83 -12.33
N HIS A 104 16.88 4.13 -12.42
CA HIS A 104 17.87 5.17 -12.73
C HIS A 104 18.68 5.56 -11.49
N ALA A 105 19.90 6.05 -11.70
CA ALA A 105 20.72 6.59 -10.63
C ALA A 105 20.04 7.80 -9.96
N ARG A 106 20.13 7.89 -8.62
CA ARG A 106 19.57 9.02 -7.85
C ARG A 106 20.09 10.38 -8.33
N THR A 107 21.34 10.46 -8.79
CA THR A 107 21.94 11.67 -9.34
C THR A 107 21.23 12.14 -10.61
N LYS A 108 20.88 11.20 -11.50
CA LYS A 108 20.11 11.46 -12.73
C LYS A 108 18.73 12.00 -12.38
N ILE A 109 17.97 11.29 -11.55
CA ILE A 109 16.65 11.72 -11.09
C ILE A 109 16.72 13.11 -10.44
N ASN A 110 17.68 13.33 -9.53
CA ASN A 110 17.81 14.60 -8.81
C ASN A 110 18.10 15.79 -9.74
N SER A 111 18.74 15.56 -10.88
CA SER A 111 19.00 16.59 -11.89
C SER A 111 17.79 16.94 -12.77
N GLU A 112 16.83 16.02 -12.88
CA GLU A 112 15.68 16.16 -13.80
C GLU A 112 14.35 16.42 -13.09
N ILE A 113 14.28 16.09 -11.79
CA ILE A 113 13.08 16.28 -10.99
C ILE A 113 12.75 17.76 -10.80
N LYS A 114 11.48 18.10 -10.95
CA LYS A 114 10.92 19.45 -10.77
C LYS A 114 9.77 19.40 -9.78
N GLU A 115 9.63 20.42 -8.95
CA GLU A 115 8.43 20.58 -8.13
C GLU A 115 7.27 21.08 -8.99
N SER A 116 6.09 20.48 -8.83
CA SER A 116 4.89 20.81 -9.58
C SER A 116 3.68 20.72 -8.66
N GLY A 117 3.09 21.86 -8.30
CA GLY A 117 1.95 21.94 -7.38
C GLY A 117 2.27 21.30 -6.01
N ASN A 118 1.55 20.24 -5.67
CA ASN A 118 1.72 19.46 -4.43
C ASN A 118 2.61 18.21 -4.60
N GLY A 119 3.37 18.12 -5.70
CA GLY A 119 4.14 16.94 -6.06
C GLY A 119 5.43 17.24 -6.81
N PHE A 120 5.93 16.21 -7.47
CA PHE A 120 7.19 16.19 -8.20
C PHE A 120 7.01 15.55 -9.57
N GLU A 121 7.54 16.20 -10.59
CA GLU A 121 7.57 15.70 -11.96
C GLU A 121 9.00 15.29 -12.34
N VAL A 122 9.15 14.19 -13.07
CA VAL A 122 10.41 13.85 -13.77
C VAL A 122 10.10 13.39 -15.19
N VAL A 123 10.91 13.81 -16.16
CA VAL A 123 10.80 13.39 -17.56
C VAL A 123 12.02 12.55 -17.92
N LEU A 124 11.80 11.27 -18.22
CA LEU A 124 12.83 10.31 -18.55
C LEU A 124 12.61 9.80 -19.98
N GLY A 125 13.38 10.34 -20.93
CA GLY A 125 13.18 10.06 -22.35
C GLY A 125 11.81 10.55 -22.83
N MET A 126 10.96 9.61 -23.27
CA MET A 126 9.60 9.90 -23.76
C MET A 126 8.51 9.82 -22.69
N VAL A 127 8.87 9.46 -21.44
CA VAL A 127 7.89 9.25 -20.37
C VAL A 127 7.97 10.40 -19.37
N ARG A 128 6.82 11.03 -19.10
CA ARG A 128 6.67 11.99 -18.01
C ARG A 128 6.01 11.30 -16.83
N TYR A 129 6.64 11.38 -15.66
CA TYR A 129 6.12 10.89 -14.40
C TYR A 129 5.72 12.05 -13.50
N ASN A 130 4.55 11.96 -12.89
CA ASN A 130 4.03 12.91 -11.90
C ASN A 130 3.72 12.17 -10.61
N LEU A 131 4.37 12.56 -9.51
CA LEU A 131 4.24 11.95 -8.19
C LEU A 131 3.72 12.97 -7.19
N TRP A 132 2.62 12.67 -6.51
CA TRP A 132 2.14 13.48 -5.39
C TRP A 132 1.66 12.59 -4.25
N LYS A 133 1.42 13.21 -3.10
CA LYS A 133 0.94 12.51 -1.91
C LYS A 133 -0.45 13.01 -1.50
N LEU A 134 -1.34 12.07 -1.25
CA LEU A 134 -2.68 12.29 -0.70
C LEU A 134 -2.98 11.15 0.27
N ASP A 135 -3.58 11.44 1.44
CA ASP A 135 -4.05 10.43 2.41
C ASP A 135 -3.03 9.32 2.79
N GLY A 136 -1.75 9.68 2.93
CA GLY A 136 -0.71 8.68 3.28
C GLY A 136 -0.35 7.73 2.13
N ARG A 137 -0.72 8.09 0.89
CA ARG A 137 -0.47 7.35 -0.34
C ARG A 137 0.30 8.18 -1.35
N LEU A 138 1.15 7.51 -2.12
CA LEU A 138 1.84 8.07 -3.27
C LEU A 138 1.04 7.76 -4.52
N HIS A 139 0.64 8.81 -5.22
CA HIS A 139 -0.03 8.70 -6.50
C HIS A 139 1.00 8.99 -7.59
N LEU A 140 1.17 8.03 -8.49
CA LEU A 140 2.08 8.14 -9.61
C LEU A 140 1.27 8.06 -10.90
N ASN A 141 1.30 9.15 -11.67
CA ASN A 141 0.89 9.12 -13.06
C ASN A 141 2.12 9.01 -13.95
N HIS A 142 2.01 8.21 -15.00
CA HIS A 142 2.93 8.28 -16.13
C HIS A 142 2.17 8.59 -17.42
N ASN A 143 2.74 9.46 -18.24
CA ASN A 143 2.19 9.82 -19.54
C ASN A 143 3.10 9.29 -20.64
N ILE A 144 2.52 8.49 -21.54
CA ILE A 144 3.14 7.96 -22.75
C ILE A 144 2.19 8.28 -23.89
N HIS A 145 2.67 9.05 -24.89
CA HIS A 145 1.90 9.38 -26.10
C HIS A 145 0.47 9.90 -25.83
N ALA A 146 0.33 10.85 -24.91
CA ALA A 146 -0.95 11.45 -24.48
C ALA A 146 -1.90 10.53 -23.70
N HIS A 147 -1.53 9.27 -23.44
CA HIS A 147 -2.24 8.41 -22.51
C HIS A 147 -1.64 8.53 -21.12
N THR A 148 -2.48 8.87 -20.14
CA THR A 148 -2.07 8.95 -18.73
C THR A 148 -2.57 7.72 -17.99
N THR A 149 -1.65 6.97 -17.39
CA THR A 149 -1.99 5.85 -16.51
C THR A 149 -1.54 6.18 -15.09
N GLY A 150 -2.46 6.01 -14.14
CA GLY A 150 -2.21 6.22 -12.72
C GLY A 150 -2.08 4.93 -11.94
N THR A 151 -1.22 4.94 -10.94
CA THR A 151 -1.06 3.87 -9.95
C THR A 151 -0.82 4.46 -8.56
N VAL A 152 -1.09 3.70 -7.51
CA VAL A 152 -1.01 4.16 -6.12
C VAL A 152 -0.11 3.24 -5.32
N PHE A 153 0.70 3.82 -4.43
CA PHE A 153 1.61 3.10 -3.55
C PHE A 153 1.42 3.55 -2.09
N ASP A 154 1.69 2.65 -1.15
CA ASP A 154 1.82 3.02 0.25
C ASP A 154 3.06 3.91 0.46
N PHE A 155 2.88 5.04 1.16
CA PHE A 155 3.94 6.06 1.26
C PHE A 155 5.19 5.60 2.02
N VAL A 156 5.08 4.59 2.88
CA VAL A 156 6.20 4.14 3.74
C VAL A 156 6.88 2.92 3.16
N THR A 157 6.11 1.98 2.63
CA THR A 157 6.65 0.73 2.08
C THR A 157 6.95 0.82 0.58
N TRP A 158 6.39 1.81 -0.12
CA TRP A 158 6.40 1.96 -1.57
C TRP A 158 5.83 0.77 -2.34
N LYS A 159 5.13 -0.13 -1.65
CA LYS A 159 4.41 -1.23 -2.28
C LYS A 159 3.13 -0.70 -2.91
N HIS A 160 2.75 -1.30 -4.03
CA HIS A 160 1.51 -0.98 -4.72
C HIS A 160 0.30 -1.19 -3.80
N ASP A 161 -0.59 -0.20 -3.71
CA ASP A 161 -1.83 -0.27 -2.93
C ASP A 161 -3.02 -0.48 -3.86
N SER A 162 -3.32 -1.75 -4.15
CA SER A 162 -4.45 -2.14 -4.99
C SER A 162 -5.81 -1.85 -4.34
N LEU A 163 -5.90 -1.90 -3.01
CA LEU A 163 -7.16 -1.72 -2.29
C LEU A 163 -7.66 -0.28 -2.38
N TYR A 164 -6.77 0.70 -2.22
CA TYR A 164 -7.13 2.10 -2.36
C TYR A 164 -7.67 2.40 -3.76
N ARG A 165 -7.00 1.88 -4.80
CA ARG A 165 -7.43 2.06 -6.19
C ARG A 165 -8.81 1.45 -6.45
N GLU A 166 -9.06 0.26 -5.93
CA GLU A 166 -10.36 -0.40 -6.07
C GLU A 166 -11.47 0.27 -5.27
N ALA A 167 -11.17 0.76 -4.06
CA ALA A 167 -12.10 1.52 -3.25
C ALA A 167 -12.52 2.80 -3.96
N GLN A 168 -11.56 3.58 -4.49
CA GLN A 168 -11.85 4.76 -5.30
C GLN A 168 -12.69 4.43 -6.53
N GLN A 169 -12.37 3.34 -7.25
CA GLN A 169 -13.16 2.94 -8.42
C GLN A 169 -14.60 2.55 -8.05
N LYS A 170 -14.81 1.91 -6.89
CA LYS A 170 -16.15 1.57 -6.40
C LYS A 170 -16.92 2.81 -5.96
N GLU A 171 -16.26 3.72 -5.25
CA GLU A 171 -16.84 4.98 -4.79
C GLU A 171 -17.24 5.87 -5.98
N PHE A 172 -16.33 6.07 -6.93
CA PHE A 172 -16.60 6.84 -8.15
C PHE A 172 -17.72 6.21 -9.00
N LYS A 173 -17.77 4.88 -9.11
CA LYS A 173 -18.91 4.19 -9.75
C LYS A 173 -20.21 4.44 -9.00
N ARG A 174 -20.19 4.46 -7.67
CA ARG A 174 -21.37 4.73 -6.85
C ARG A 174 -21.85 6.17 -7.04
N GLU A 175 -20.93 7.14 -7.05
CA GLU A 175 -21.24 8.54 -7.34
C GLU A 175 -21.90 8.70 -8.72
N ILE A 176 -21.35 8.07 -9.77
CA ILE A 176 -21.96 8.08 -11.10
C ILE A 176 -23.37 7.48 -11.09
N ILE A 177 -23.57 6.36 -10.38
CA ILE A 177 -24.88 5.70 -10.27
C ILE A 177 -25.86 6.60 -9.51
N ASP A 178 -25.43 7.21 -8.40
CA ASP A 178 -26.25 8.07 -7.56
C ASP A 178 -26.64 9.36 -8.30
N GLU A 179 -25.69 9.96 -9.03
CA GLU A 179 -25.92 11.12 -9.90
C GLU A 179 -26.85 10.77 -11.07
N TYR A 180 -26.68 9.59 -11.68
CA TYR A 180 -27.57 9.10 -12.72
C TYR A 180 -28.99 8.91 -12.19
N LYS A 181 -29.16 8.27 -11.03
CA LYS A 181 -30.47 8.06 -10.36
C LYS A 181 -31.14 9.39 -10.02
N TYR A 182 -30.38 10.34 -9.47
CA TYR A 182 -30.84 11.67 -9.11
C TYR A 182 -31.33 12.46 -10.33
N ASN A 183 -30.55 12.44 -11.43
CA ASN A 183 -30.87 13.20 -12.64
C ASN A 183 -31.96 12.56 -13.51
N HIS A 184 -32.25 11.26 -13.35
CA HIS A 184 -33.20 10.53 -14.18
C HIS A 184 -34.46 10.08 -13.45
N ASN A 185 -34.72 10.55 -12.23
CA ASN A 185 -35.89 10.17 -11.42
C ASN A 185 -36.15 8.65 -11.44
N CYS A 186 -35.08 7.84 -11.39
CA CYS A 186 -35.23 6.40 -11.29
C CYS A 186 -35.69 6.05 -9.87
N SER A 187 -37.01 6.01 -9.66
CA SER A 187 -37.64 5.14 -8.67
C SER A 187 -37.40 3.70 -9.13
N CYS A 188 -36.22 3.16 -8.86
CA CYS A 188 -36.07 1.71 -8.81
C CYS A 188 -36.57 1.31 -7.42
N ASP A 189 -37.85 0.96 -7.40
CA ASP A 189 -38.59 0.38 -6.28
C ASP A 189 -37.84 -0.82 -5.65
N GLU A 190 -37.95 -0.90 -4.32
CA GLU A 190 -37.71 -2.01 -3.37
C GLU A 190 -36.50 -2.95 -3.57
#